data_AF-A0A258JZ92-F1
#
_entry.id   AF-A0A258JZ92-F1
#
_cell.length_a   1.000
_cell.length_b   1.000
_cell.length_c   1.000
_cell.angle_alpha   90.00
_cell.angle_beta   90.00
_cell.angle_gamma   90.00
#
_symmetry.space_group_name_H-M   'P 1'
#
loop_
_entity.id
_entity.type
_entity.pdbx_description
1 polymer ?
#
loop_
_entity_poly.entity_id
_entity_poly.type
_entity_poly.pdbx_seq_one_letter_code
_entity_poly.pdbx_strand_id
1 'polypeptide(L)'
;MLSRFKLDPFVVALALTVLLAIAWPAPGVTDGPLHADKAASYGVAFIFILYGLSLAPEHLWKSAGRWRVHLVVQCATFTLFPVIILVAHPLMVRIMSQDMVTGFFFLAALPSTVSSSVAMTSLARGNVPVAIFNASISSLIGVFVTPLLMAWYLHATGGQLALQDVIIKLVLLVMLPVGFGQLLRPLLGPFVSRHKTVARIADRAVILAIVYNSFCDSIAGGV
;
A
#
# COMPACT_ATOMS: atom_id res chain seq x y z
N MET A 1 -9.60 -1.17 33.89
CA MET A 1 -9.73 -1.99 32.66
C MET A 1 -9.57 -1.22 31.33
N LEU A 2 -9.19 0.07 31.32
CA LEU A 2 -8.99 0.86 30.08
C LEU A 2 -7.52 1.01 29.64
N SER A 3 -6.56 0.46 30.39
CA SER A 3 -5.11 0.65 30.15
C SER A 3 -4.50 -0.25 29.05
N ARG A 4 -5.28 -0.89 28.17
CA ARG A 4 -4.76 -1.80 27.12
C ARG A 4 -4.93 -1.33 25.68
N PHE A 5 -5.55 -0.18 25.43
CA PHE A 5 -5.46 0.47 24.13
C PHE A 5 -4.22 1.37 24.07
N LYS A 6 -3.05 0.78 23.85
CA LYS A 6 -1.90 1.56 23.37
C LYS A 6 -2.20 1.91 21.92
N LEU A 7 -2.89 3.02 21.68
CA LEU A 7 -3.07 3.57 20.35
C LEU A 7 -1.69 3.74 19.71
N ASP A 8 -1.49 3.16 18.51
CA ASP A 8 -0.24 3.36 17.77
C ASP A 8 -0.12 4.86 17.46
N PRO A 9 0.97 5.54 17.86
CA PRO A 9 1.17 6.96 17.56
C PRO A 9 1.01 7.30 16.08
N PHE A 10 1.29 6.34 15.17
CA PHE A 10 1.08 6.53 13.75
C PHE A 10 -0.41 6.61 13.37
N VAL A 11 -1.27 5.78 13.97
CA VAL A 11 -2.71 5.81 13.73
C VAL A 11 -3.30 7.13 14.23
N VAL A 12 -2.82 7.60 15.39
CA VAL A 12 -3.22 8.92 15.92
C VAL A 12 -2.77 10.04 14.98
N ALA A 13 -1.51 10.01 14.52
CA ALA A 13 -1.00 10.99 13.55
C ALA A 13 -1.81 10.98 12.25
N LEU A 14 -2.14 9.80 11.72
CA LEU A 14 -2.97 9.65 10.52
C LEU A 14 -4.35 10.30 10.70
N ALA A 15 -5.02 10.03 11.82
CA ALA A 15 -6.32 10.64 12.13
C ALA A 15 -6.21 12.17 12.25
N LEU A 16 -5.17 12.67 12.93
CA LEU A 16 -4.92 14.12 13.04
C LEU A 16 -4.63 14.76 11.68
N THR A 17 -3.90 14.08 10.80
CA THR A 17 -3.64 14.56 9.43
C THR A 17 -4.91 14.67 8.61
N VAL A 18 -5.82 13.68 8.72
CA VAL A 18 -7.14 13.75 8.06
C VAL A 18 -7.95 14.93 8.60
N LEU A 19 -8.02 15.09 9.92
CA LEU A 19 -8.72 16.23 10.54
C LEU A 19 -8.13 17.57 10.11
N LEU A 20 -6.80 17.66 10.01
CA LEU A 20 -6.11 18.85 9.53
C LEU A 20 -6.41 19.15 8.06
N ALA A 21 -6.47 18.12 7.21
CA ALA A 21 -6.83 18.28 5.79
C ALA A 21 -8.26 18.80 5.63
N ILE A 22 -9.20 18.32 6.45
CA ILE A 22 -10.59 18.78 6.45
C ILE A 22 -10.68 20.24 6.93
N ALA A 23 -9.98 20.58 8.01
CA ALA A 23 -10.04 21.92 8.59
C ALA A 23 -9.28 22.98 7.77
N TRP A 24 -8.18 22.58 7.13
CA TRP A 24 -7.30 23.47 6.40
C TRP A 24 -6.73 22.78 5.13
N PRO A 25 -7.55 22.68 4.05
CA PRO A 25 -7.15 21.97 2.83
C PRO A 25 -6.17 22.76 1.95
N ALA A 26 -6.33 24.09 1.87
CA ALA A 26 -5.63 24.94 0.91
C ALA A 26 -4.09 24.75 0.79
N PRO A 27 -3.33 24.50 1.87
CA PRO A 27 -1.90 24.27 1.79
C PRO A 27 -1.51 22.95 1.11
N GLY A 28 -2.35 21.92 1.25
CA GLY A 28 -2.07 20.55 0.81
C GLY A 28 -2.67 20.17 -0.54
N VAL A 29 -3.47 21.05 -1.16
CA VAL A 29 -3.99 20.83 -2.52
C VAL A 29 -2.84 20.69 -3.50
N THR A 30 -3.03 19.88 -4.55
CA THR A 30 -2.09 19.75 -5.66
C THR A 30 -1.78 21.13 -6.28
N ASP A 31 -0.50 21.41 -6.52
CA ASP A 31 0.02 22.75 -6.90
C ASP A 31 -0.21 23.86 -5.85
N GLY A 32 -0.64 23.49 -4.64
CA GLY A 32 -0.71 24.38 -3.49
C GLY A 32 0.68 24.79 -2.96
N PRO A 33 0.74 25.70 -1.98
CA PRO A 33 2.00 26.28 -1.51
C PRO A 33 2.96 25.25 -0.91
N LEU A 34 2.47 24.14 -0.33
CA LEU A 34 3.32 23.07 0.19
C LEU A 34 3.81 22.09 -0.88
N HIS A 35 3.27 22.15 -2.12
CA HIS A 35 3.55 21.18 -3.19
C HIS A 35 3.52 19.73 -2.67
N ALA A 36 2.47 19.42 -1.91
CA ALA A 36 2.36 18.15 -1.20
C ALA A 36 2.32 16.95 -2.17
N ASP A 37 1.87 17.17 -3.40
CA ASP A 37 1.90 16.23 -4.53
C ASP A 37 3.33 15.85 -4.95
N LYS A 38 4.24 16.83 -5.02
CA LYS A 38 5.66 16.61 -5.35
C LYS A 38 6.35 15.92 -4.18
N ALA A 39 6.11 16.39 -2.96
CA ALA A 39 6.65 15.77 -1.75
C ALA A 39 6.21 14.31 -1.62
N ALA A 40 4.94 14.02 -1.90
CA ALA A 40 4.40 12.66 -1.97
C ALA A 40 5.09 11.84 -3.07
N SER A 41 5.17 12.36 -4.30
CA SER A 41 5.74 11.62 -5.44
C SER A 41 7.23 11.28 -5.24
N TYR A 42 8.05 12.26 -4.86
CA TYR A 42 9.47 12.02 -4.54
C TYR A 42 9.64 11.17 -3.28
N GLY A 43 8.78 11.37 -2.28
CA GLY A 43 8.75 10.56 -1.06
C GLY A 43 8.45 9.10 -1.34
N VAL A 44 7.51 8.80 -2.25
CA VAL A 44 7.18 7.44 -2.68
C VAL A 44 8.41 6.78 -3.31
N ALA A 45 9.05 7.44 -4.27
CA ALA A 45 10.28 6.92 -4.88
C ALA A 45 11.38 6.66 -3.83
N PHE A 46 11.57 7.60 -2.90
CA PHE A 46 12.54 7.47 -1.82
C PHE A 46 12.24 6.27 -0.90
N ILE A 47 10.98 6.07 -0.50
CA ILE A 47 10.58 4.91 0.33
C ILE A 47 10.81 3.61 -0.41
N PHE A 48 10.50 3.56 -1.71
CA PHE A 48 10.72 2.35 -2.50
C PHE A 48 12.23 2.02 -2.67
N ILE A 49 13.11 3.03 -2.70
CA ILE A 49 14.57 2.81 -2.59
C ILE A 49 14.91 2.20 -1.22
N LEU A 50 14.39 2.78 -0.12
CA LEU A 50 14.61 2.25 1.23
C LEU A 50 14.07 0.82 1.39
N TYR A 51 12.95 0.51 0.73
CA TYR A 51 12.39 -0.83 0.67
C TYR A 51 13.33 -1.78 -0.07
N GLY A 52 13.83 -1.37 -1.25
CA GLY A 52 14.85 -2.11 -2.00
C GLY A 52 16.10 -2.38 -1.17
N LEU A 53 16.60 -1.40 -0.42
CA LEU A 53 17.76 -1.55 0.48
C LEU A 53 17.48 -2.52 1.65
N SER A 54 16.23 -2.58 2.12
CA SER A 54 15.82 -3.38 3.28
C SER A 54 15.43 -4.81 2.91
N LEU A 55 15.05 -5.06 1.65
CA LEU A 55 14.61 -6.35 1.17
C LEU A 55 15.83 -7.28 1.00
N ALA A 56 15.98 -8.24 1.90
CA ALA A 56 17.02 -9.26 1.88
C ALA A 56 16.48 -10.56 1.26
N PRO A 57 16.90 -10.92 0.03
CA PRO A 57 16.39 -12.13 -0.65
C PRO A 57 16.66 -13.40 0.13
N GLU A 58 17.75 -13.44 0.91
CA GLU A 58 18.17 -14.58 1.71
C GLU A 58 17.11 -15.02 2.75
N HIS A 59 16.24 -14.12 3.19
CA HIS A 59 15.16 -14.41 4.14
C HIS A 59 13.91 -15.01 3.49
N LEU A 60 13.78 -14.92 2.16
CA LEU A 60 12.61 -15.43 1.44
C LEU A 60 12.71 -16.95 1.23
N TRP A 61 13.90 -17.47 0.97
CA TRP A 61 14.09 -18.87 0.55
C TRP A 61 13.73 -19.93 1.61
N LYS A 62 13.84 -19.59 2.91
CA LYS A 62 13.61 -20.57 4.00
C LYS A 62 12.16 -21.06 4.11
N SER A 63 11.19 -20.32 3.56
CA SER A 63 9.76 -20.69 3.59
C SER A 63 9.25 -21.26 2.25
N ALA A 64 10.03 -21.17 1.16
CA ALA A 64 9.58 -21.46 -0.20
C ALA A 64 9.09 -22.89 -0.44
N GLY A 65 9.50 -23.86 0.39
CA GLY A 65 9.10 -25.26 0.27
C GLY A 65 7.60 -25.54 0.50
N ARG A 66 6.81 -24.56 0.99
CA ARG A 66 5.38 -24.73 1.33
C ARG A 66 4.44 -24.11 0.29
N TRP A 67 4.68 -24.38 -1.00
CA TRP A 67 3.97 -23.77 -2.14
C TRP A 67 2.43 -23.81 -2.05
N ARG A 68 1.83 -24.88 -1.50
CA ARG A 68 0.38 -24.99 -1.32
C ARG A 68 -0.18 -23.87 -0.44
N VAL A 69 0.51 -23.56 0.66
CA VAL A 69 0.08 -22.47 1.56
C VAL A 69 0.24 -21.13 0.86
N HIS A 70 1.30 -20.97 0.06
CA HIS A 70 1.51 -19.74 -0.70
C HIS A 70 0.39 -19.51 -1.71
N LEU A 71 0.01 -20.53 -2.49
CA LEU A 71 -1.10 -20.42 -3.43
C LEU A 71 -2.42 -20.08 -2.73
N VAL A 72 -2.75 -20.75 -1.62
CA VAL A 72 -3.99 -20.46 -0.88
C VAL A 72 -4.03 -19.01 -0.43
N VAL A 73 -2.92 -18.48 0.12
CA VAL A 73 -2.85 -17.09 0.57
C VAL A 73 -2.93 -16.11 -0.59
N GLN A 74 -2.22 -16.36 -1.71
CA GLN A 74 -2.27 -15.45 -2.87
C GLN A 74 -3.65 -15.45 -3.54
N CYS A 75 -4.29 -16.61 -3.68
CA CYS A 75 -5.66 -16.71 -4.20
C CYS A 75 -6.67 -16.05 -3.26
N ALA A 76 -6.50 -16.18 -1.94
CA ALA A 76 -7.34 -15.44 -1.00
C ALA A 76 -7.19 -13.92 -1.18
N THR A 77 -5.96 -13.42 -1.32
CA THR A 77 -5.70 -11.99 -1.50
C THR A 77 -6.23 -11.46 -2.83
N PHE A 78 -5.88 -12.08 -3.96
CA PHE A 78 -6.13 -11.52 -5.29
C PHE A 78 -7.37 -12.10 -5.99
N THR A 79 -8.08 -13.04 -5.37
CA THR A 79 -9.30 -13.62 -5.95
C THR A 79 -10.46 -13.54 -4.97
N LEU A 80 -10.31 -14.05 -3.75
CA LEU A 80 -11.43 -14.10 -2.80
C LEU A 80 -11.94 -12.70 -2.44
N PHE A 81 -11.07 -11.76 -2.06
CA PHE A 81 -11.52 -10.40 -1.71
C PHE A 81 -12.13 -9.63 -2.88
N PRO A 82 -11.52 -9.58 -4.08
CA PRO A 82 -12.16 -8.98 -5.25
C PRO A 82 -13.52 -9.62 -5.57
N VAL A 83 -13.64 -10.96 -5.50
CA VAL A 83 -14.90 -11.67 -5.75
C VAL A 83 -15.98 -11.30 -4.73
N ILE A 84 -15.62 -11.11 -3.45
CA ILE A 84 -16.56 -10.63 -2.44
C ILE A 84 -17.15 -9.27 -2.85
N ILE A 85 -16.31 -8.34 -3.34
CA ILE A 85 -16.79 -7.05 -3.83
C ILE A 85 -17.67 -7.21 -5.07
N LEU A 86 -17.33 -8.10 -6.02
CA LEU A 86 -18.16 -8.35 -7.20
C LEU A 86 -19.54 -8.91 -6.85
N VAL A 87 -19.62 -9.83 -5.90
CA VAL A 87 -20.89 -10.39 -5.42
C VAL A 87 -21.71 -9.33 -4.69
N ALA A 88 -21.05 -8.44 -3.92
CA ALA A 88 -21.70 -7.34 -3.22
C ALA A 88 -22.04 -6.15 -4.14
N HIS A 89 -21.42 -6.03 -5.30
CA HIS A 89 -21.54 -4.92 -6.24
C HIS A 89 -22.99 -4.46 -6.49
N PRO A 90 -23.97 -5.32 -6.87
CA PRO A 90 -25.33 -4.88 -7.15
C PRO A 90 -26.06 -4.30 -5.93
N LEU A 91 -25.64 -4.65 -4.71
CA LEU A 91 -26.15 -4.04 -3.48
C LEU A 91 -25.43 -2.72 -3.18
N MET A 92 -24.10 -2.70 -3.35
CA MET A 92 -23.28 -1.52 -3.06
C MET A 92 -23.67 -0.33 -3.95
N VAL A 93 -23.83 -0.52 -5.25
CA VAL A 93 -24.22 0.57 -6.18
C VAL A 93 -25.60 1.17 -5.91
N ARG A 94 -26.43 0.53 -5.07
CA ARG A 94 -27.72 1.10 -4.63
C ARG A 94 -27.57 2.09 -3.48
N ILE A 95 -26.49 1.98 -2.71
CA ILE A 95 -26.25 2.76 -1.49
C ILE A 95 -25.06 3.72 -1.60
N MET A 96 -24.19 3.55 -2.60
CA MET A 96 -23.02 4.41 -2.84
C MET A 96 -22.75 4.58 -4.33
N SER A 97 -21.97 5.61 -4.69
CA SER A 97 -21.59 5.89 -6.07
C SER A 97 -20.67 4.81 -6.66
N GLN A 98 -20.66 4.69 -8.00
CA GLN A 98 -19.80 3.75 -8.71
C GLN A 98 -18.31 3.99 -8.40
N ASP A 99 -17.90 5.24 -8.22
CA ASP A 99 -16.53 5.61 -7.89
C ASP A 99 -16.13 5.09 -6.49
N MET A 100 -17.06 5.14 -5.52
CA MET A 100 -16.85 4.58 -4.19
C MET A 100 -16.69 3.06 -4.25
N VAL A 101 -17.56 2.36 -4.99
CA VAL A 101 -17.45 0.90 -5.17
C VAL A 101 -16.13 0.52 -5.86
N THR A 102 -15.71 1.34 -6.84
CA THR A 102 -14.41 1.18 -7.51
C THR A 102 -13.25 1.32 -6.52
N GLY A 103 -13.32 2.27 -5.59
CA GLY A 103 -12.36 2.40 -4.50
C GLY A 103 -12.31 1.17 -3.59
N PHE A 104 -13.47 0.58 -3.26
CA PHE A 104 -13.52 -0.69 -2.51
C PHE A 104 -12.95 -1.87 -3.28
N PHE A 105 -13.21 -1.96 -4.60
CA PHE A 105 -12.62 -2.99 -5.44
C PHE A 105 -11.09 -2.82 -5.51
N PHE A 106 -10.61 -1.59 -5.67
CA PHE A 106 -9.17 -1.28 -5.62
C PHE A 106 -8.55 -1.74 -4.31
N LEU A 107 -9.17 -1.40 -3.17
CA LEU A 107 -8.73 -1.84 -1.85
C LEU A 107 -8.69 -3.37 -1.73
N ALA A 108 -9.69 -4.06 -2.27
CA ALA A 108 -9.75 -5.52 -2.27
C ALA A 108 -8.72 -6.18 -3.21
N ALA A 109 -8.26 -5.45 -4.23
CA ALA A 109 -7.24 -5.92 -5.17
C ALA A 109 -5.80 -5.61 -4.71
N LEU A 110 -5.61 -4.92 -3.58
CA LEU A 110 -4.29 -4.60 -3.04
C LEU A 110 -3.62 -5.83 -2.38
N PRO A 111 -2.28 -5.88 -2.37
CA PRO A 111 -1.54 -6.93 -1.69
C PRO A 111 -1.68 -6.86 -0.15
N SER A 112 -1.36 -7.98 0.51
CA SER A 112 -1.43 -8.07 1.97
C SER A 112 -0.28 -7.32 2.67
N THR A 113 -0.57 -6.70 3.82
CA THR A 113 0.43 -5.94 4.59
C THR A 113 1.28 -6.85 5.48
N VAL A 114 2.61 -6.65 5.45
CA VAL A 114 3.55 -7.49 6.24
C VAL A 114 3.28 -7.37 7.74
N SER A 115 3.10 -6.15 8.26
CA SER A 115 2.94 -5.90 9.70
C SER A 115 1.69 -6.57 10.28
N SER A 116 0.51 -6.31 9.68
CA SER A 116 -0.75 -6.84 10.19
C SER A 116 -0.84 -8.36 10.01
N SER A 117 -0.40 -8.89 8.87
CA SER A 117 -0.39 -10.35 8.65
C SER A 117 0.48 -11.07 9.67
N VAL A 118 1.66 -10.53 10.01
CA VAL A 118 2.55 -11.11 11.02
C VAL A 118 1.95 -11.03 12.42
N ALA A 119 1.41 -9.87 12.80
CA ALA A 119 0.79 -9.68 14.10
C ALA A 119 -0.41 -10.63 14.31
N MET A 120 -1.32 -10.69 13.34
CA MET A 120 -2.51 -11.55 13.40
C MET A 120 -2.15 -13.03 13.36
N THR A 121 -1.17 -13.42 12.53
CA THR A 121 -0.69 -14.81 12.50
C THR A 121 -0.03 -15.21 13.81
N SER A 122 0.76 -14.33 14.42
CA SER A 122 1.38 -14.56 15.73
C SER A 122 0.32 -14.72 16.84
N LEU A 123 -0.69 -13.85 16.86
CA LEU A 123 -1.82 -13.93 17.80
C LEU A 123 -2.60 -15.25 17.65
N ALA A 124 -2.78 -15.72 16.42
CA ALA A 124 -3.41 -17.01 16.10
C ALA A 124 -2.48 -18.22 16.32
N ARG A 125 -1.26 -18.02 16.84
CA ARG A 125 -0.22 -19.06 16.99
C ARG A 125 0.14 -19.78 15.68
N GLY A 126 0.00 -19.08 14.57
CA GLY A 126 0.34 -19.56 13.23
C GLY A 126 1.82 -19.41 12.87
N ASN A 127 2.15 -19.73 11.62
CA ASN A 127 3.53 -19.69 11.13
C ASN A 127 3.94 -18.27 10.66
N VAL A 128 4.61 -17.53 11.54
CA VAL A 128 5.09 -16.17 11.27
C VAL A 128 6.05 -16.08 10.06
N PRO A 129 7.06 -16.95 9.91
CA PRO A 129 7.90 -16.96 8.71
C PRO A 129 7.13 -17.11 7.38
N VAL A 130 6.08 -17.93 7.37
CA VAL A 130 5.21 -18.11 6.19
C VAL A 130 4.37 -16.87 5.94
N ALA A 131 3.90 -16.18 6.98
CA ALA A 131 3.18 -14.91 6.85
C ALA A 131 4.06 -13.79 6.30
N ILE A 132 5.30 -13.66 6.79
CA ILE A 132 6.29 -12.69 6.26
C ILE A 132 6.51 -12.95 4.77
N PHE A 133 6.81 -14.19 4.40
CA PHE A 133 7.08 -14.56 3.01
C PHE A 133 5.89 -14.29 2.09
N ASN A 134 4.69 -14.69 2.50
CA ASN A 134 3.48 -14.46 1.71
C ASN A 134 3.15 -12.98 1.55
N ALA A 135 3.33 -12.17 2.60
CA ALA A 135 3.11 -10.74 2.50
C ALA A 135 4.13 -10.09 1.55
N SER A 136 5.41 -10.49 1.61
CA SER A 136 6.44 -10.01 0.68
C SER A 136 6.16 -10.40 -0.77
N ILE A 137 5.84 -11.68 -1.04
CA ILE A 137 5.49 -12.13 -2.38
C ILE A 137 4.21 -11.44 -2.88
N SER A 138 3.21 -11.29 -2.02
CA SER A 138 1.98 -10.59 -2.38
C SER A 138 2.28 -9.16 -2.79
N SER A 139 3.15 -8.43 -2.07
CA SER A 139 3.57 -7.07 -2.47
C SER A 139 4.23 -7.06 -3.86
N LEU A 140 5.07 -8.04 -4.19
CA LEU A 140 5.70 -8.13 -5.52
C LEU A 140 4.70 -8.46 -6.62
N ILE A 141 3.82 -9.44 -6.39
CA ILE A 141 2.76 -9.84 -7.32
C ILE A 141 1.77 -8.68 -7.53
N GLY A 142 1.41 -7.98 -6.46
CA GLY A 142 0.44 -6.89 -6.46
C GLY A 142 0.82 -5.73 -7.37
N VAL A 143 2.12 -5.45 -7.56
CA VAL A 143 2.60 -4.43 -8.52
C VAL A 143 2.04 -4.67 -9.92
N PHE A 144 1.82 -5.93 -10.31
CA PHE A 144 1.27 -6.29 -11.62
C PHE A 144 -0.20 -6.71 -11.56
N VAL A 145 -0.58 -7.51 -10.56
CA VAL A 145 -1.92 -8.08 -10.49
C VAL A 145 -2.98 -7.02 -10.15
N THR A 146 -2.68 -6.09 -9.25
CA THR A 146 -3.64 -5.03 -8.89
C THR A 146 -4.04 -4.17 -10.10
N PRO A 147 -3.13 -3.57 -10.90
CA PRO A 147 -3.54 -2.78 -12.06
C PRO A 147 -4.24 -3.61 -13.13
N LEU A 148 -3.89 -4.89 -13.29
CA LEU A 148 -4.59 -5.80 -14.22
C LEU A 148 -6.03 -6.08 -13.78
N LEU A 149 -6.24 -6.37 -12.49
CA LEU A 149 -7.58 -6.55 -11.93
C LEU A 149 -8.41 -5.27 -12.04
N MET A 150 -7.80 -4.10 -11.80
CA MET A 150 -8.46 -2.82 -11.96
C MET A 150 -8.86 -2.53 -13.41
N ALA A 151 -7.97 -2.78 -14.37
CA ALA A 151 -8.29 -2.59 -15.79
C ALA A 151 -9.45 -3.49 -16.22
N TRP A 152 -9.43 -4.75 -15.79
CA TRP A 152 -10.52 -5.68 -16.05
C TRP A 152 -11.84 -5.23 -15.43
N TYR A 153 -11.84 -4.83 -14.16
CA TYR A 153 -13.02 -4.34 -13.46
C TYR A 153 -13.59 -3.07 -14.10
N LEU A 154 -12.75 -2.07 -14.37
CA LEU A 154 -13.18 -0.81 -14.98
C LEU A 154 -13.75 -1.03 -16.37
N HIS A 155 -13.12 -1.89 -17.17
CA HIS A 155 -13.66 -2.27 -18.48
C HIS A 155 -15.06 -2.89 -18.36
N ALA A 156 -15.28 -3.75 -17.37
CA ALA A 156 -16.58 -4.36 -17.11
C ALA A 156 -17.64 -3.38 -16.59
N THR A 157 -17.24 -2.31 -15.89
CA THR A 157 -18.16 -1.29 -15.33
C THR A 157 -18.28 -0.03 -16.18
N GLY A 158 -17.78 -0.04 -17.42
CA GLY A 158 -17.88 1.08 -18.36
C GLY A 158 -16.88 2.23 -18.13
N GLY A 159 -15.91 2.03 -17.24
CA GLY A 159 -14.76 2.92 -17.07
C GLY A 159 -13.64 2.60 -18.07
N GLN A 160 -12.70 3.52 -18.21
CA GLN A 160 -11.47 3.29 -18.97
C GLN A 160 -10.27 3.49 -18.05
N LEU A 161 -9.34 2.55 -18.10
CA LEU A 161 -8.03 2.68 -17.49
C LEU A 161 -6.99 2.63 -18.61
N ALA A 162 -6.17 3.68 -18.72
CA ALA A 162 -4.97 3.63 -19.55
C ALA A 162 -3.95 2.70 -18.90
N LEU A 163 -4.17 1.39 -19.02
CA LEU A 163 -3.38 0.35 -18.36
C LEU A 163 -1.88 0.50 -18.66
N GLN A 164 -1.56 0.89 -19.90
CA GLN A 164 -0.19 1.20 -20.31
C GLN A 164 0.43 2.30 -19.43
N ASP A 165 -0.26 3.43 -19.27
CA ASP A 165 0.25 4.57 -18.49
C ASP A 165 0.39 4.22 -17.02
N VAL A 166 -0.57 3.47 -16.46
CA VAL A 166 -0.51 3.00 -15.08
C VAL A 166 0.66 2.04 -14.86
N ILE A 167 0.86 1.08 -15.76
CA ILE A 167 2.00 0.15 -15.68
C ILE A 167 3.32 0.90 -15.80
N ILE A 168 3.45 1.80 -16.78
CA ILE A 168 4.67 2.61 -16.95
C ILE A 168 4.92 3.44 -15.68
N LYS A 169 3.90 4.09 -15.14
CA LYS A 169 3.99 4.87 -13.91
C LYS A 169 4.43 4.00 -12.72
N LEU A 170 3.87 2.80 -12.56
CA LEU A 170 4.28 1.87 -11.50
C LEU A 170 5.71 1.38 -11.69
N VAL A 171 6.12 1.06 -12.92
CA VAL A 171 7.50 0.66 -13.22
C VAL A 171 8.47 1.79 -12.85
N LEU A 172 8.17 3.03 -13.23
CA LEU A 172 9.03 4.19 -12.97
C LEU A 172 9.03 4.63 -11.49
N LEU A 173 7.87 4.57 -10.83
CA LEU A 173 7.69 5.09 -9.47
C LEU A 173 7.97 4.04 -8.39
N VAL A 174 7.84 2.75 -8.72
CA VAL A 174 7.99 1.64 -7.75
C VAL A 174 9.13 0.73 -8.14
N MET A 175 9.07 0.09 -9.33
CA MET A 175 10.06 -0.94 -9.67
C MET A 175 11.48 -0.39 -9.86
N LEU A 176 11.63 0.73 -10.56
CA LEU A 176 12.91 1.35 -10.82
C LEU A 176 13.58 1.80 -9.49
N PRO A 177 12.88 2.50 -8.58
CA PRO A 177 13.42 2.84 -7.26
C PRO A 177 13.78 1.62 -6.41
N VAL A 178 12.95 0.56 -6.40
CA VAL A 178 13.27 -0.68 -5.69
C VAL A 178 14.51 -1.35 -6.28
N GLY A 179 14.61 -1.45 -7.61
CA GLY A 179 15.76 -2.01 -8.32
C GLY A 179 17.03 -1.23 -8.03
N PHE A 180 16.96 0.10 -8.05
CA PHE A 180 18.06 0.96 -7.65
C PHE A 180 18.48 0.74 -6.19
N GLY A 181 17.52 0.64 -5.28
CA GLY A 181 17.77 0.29 -3.87
C GLY A 181 18.45 -1.08 -3.71
N GLN A 182 18.05 -2.08 -4.49
CA GLN A 182 18.68 -3.41 -4.48
C GLN A 182 20.13 -3.37 -4.97
N LEU A 183 20.43 -2.60 -6.02
CA LEU A 183 21.79 -2.42 -6.52
C LEU A 183 22.70 -1.75 -5.48
N LEU A 184 22.15 -0.79 -4.71
CA LEU A 184 22.88 -0.12 -3.63
C LEU A 184 22.93 -0.91 -2.32
N ARG A 185 22.17 -2.01 -2.19
CA ARG A 185 22.07 -2.81 -0.95
C ARG A 185 23.42 -3.30 -0.41
N PRO A 186 24.37 -3.82 -1.22
CA PRO A 186 25.66 -4.27 -0.69
C PRO A 186 26.45 -3.17 0.02
N LEU A 187 26.26 -1.91 -0.40
CA LEU A 187 26.96 -0.74 0.11
C LEU A 187 26.19 -0.08 1.27
N LEU A 188 24.90 0.20 1.08
CA LEU A 188 24.08 1.02 1.98
C LEU A 188 23.10 0.21 2.84
N GLY A 189 22.85 -1.06 2.49
CA GLY A 189 21.95 -1.95 3.24
C GLY A 189 22.31 -2.08 4.72
N PRO A 190 23.58 -2.34 5.09
CA PRO A 190 24.01 -2.39 6.48
C PRO A 190 23.76 -1.06 7.22
N PHE A 191 23.96 0.07 6.56
CA PHE A 191 23.72 1.39 7.14
C PHE A 191 22.24 1.63 7.44
N VAL A 192 21.35 1.33 6.48
CA VAL A 192 19.90 1.43 6.67
C VAL A 192 19.42 0.46 7.76
N SER A 193 19.97 -0.76 7.80
CA SER A 193 19.63 -1.74 8.83
C SER A 193 20.04 -1.32 10.25
N ARG A 194 21.05 -0.44 10.38
CA ARG A 194 21.45 0.17 11.66
C ARG A 194 20.54 1.35 12.03
N HIS A 195 20.00 2.06 11.05
CA HIS A 195 19.14 3.23 11.22
C HIS A 195 17.65 2.97 10.92
N LYS A 196 17.15 1.78 11.27
CA LYS A 196 15.74 1.38 11.01
C LYS A 196 14.71 2.36 11.54
N THR A 197 15.00 3.04 12.67
CA THR A 197 14.11 4.06 13.23
C THR A 197 13.95 5.25 12.30
N VAL A 198 15.04 5.73 11.70
CA VAL A 198 15.01 6.86 10.75
C VAL A 198 14.24 6.47 9.50
N ALA A 199 14.52 5.29 8.93
CA ALA A 199 13.78 4.77 7.78
C ALA A 199 12.28 4.65 8.06
N ARG A 200 11.90 4.17 9.26
CA ARG A 200 10.50 4.07 9.69
C ARG A 200 9.83 5.44 9.88
N ILE A 201 10.55 6.45 10.38
CA ILE A 201 10.00 7.80 10.53
C ILE A 201 9.79 8.43 9.14
N ALA A 202 10.78 8.28 8.24
CA ALA A 202 10.66 8.77 6.87
C ALA A 202 9.47 8.11 6.14
N ASP A 203 9.34 6.79 6.26
CA ASP A 203 8.20 6.03 5.72
C ASP A 203 6.85 6.62 6.16
N ARG A 204 6.68 6.76 7.48
CA ARG A 204 5.46 7.32 8.06
C ARG A 204 5.21 8.77 7.64
N ALA A 205 6.26 9.59 7.54
CA ALA A 205 6.14 11.00 7.17
C ALA A 205 5.62 11.18 5.74
N VAL A 206 6.12 10.39 4.78
CA VAL A 206 5.61 10.44 3.40
C VAL A 206 4.18 9.92 3.33
N ILE A 207 3.84 8.83 4.05
CA ILE A 207 2.45 8.35 4.08
C ILE A 207 1.51 9.46 4.58
N LEU A 208 1.89 10.17 5.65
CA LEU A 208 1.12 11.32 6.13
C LEU A 208 1.04 12.43 5.09
N ALA A 209 2.10 12.71 4.33
CA ALA A 209 2.08 13.70 3.25
C ALA A 209 1.13 13.29 2.11
N ILE A 210 1.14 12.02 1.68
CA ILE A 210 0.23 11.48 0.66
C ILE A 210 -1.23 11.62 1.14
N VAL A 211 -1.50 11.21 2.37
CA VAL A 211 -2.84 11.27 2.95
C VAL A 211 -3.31 12.71 3.08
N TYR A 212 -2.46 13.61 3.57
CA TYR A 212 -2.78 15.03 3.63
C TYR A 212 -3.16 15.58 2.26
N ASN A 213 -2.32 15.36 1.24
CA ASN A 213 -2.58 15.82 -0.12
C ASN A 213 -3.88 15.24 -0.71
N SER A 214 -4.08 13.92 -0.62
CA SER A 214 -5.29 13.27 -1.16
C SER A 214 -6.58 13.76 -0.48
N PHE A 215 -6.56 13.97 0.83
CA PHE A 215 -7.73 14.52 1.53
C PHE A 215 -7.95 16.00 1.23
N CYS A 216 -6.89 16.80 1.13
CA CYS A 216 -7.00 18.21 0.72
C CYS A 216 -7.63 18.34 -0.68
N ASP A 217 -7.19 17.52 -1.64
CA ASP A 217 -7.75 17.48 -2.99
C ASP A 217 -9.21 17.03 -2.99
N SER A 218 -9.55 16.02 -2.18
CA SER A 218 -10.94 15.54 -2.07
C SER A 218 -11.88 16.64 -1.53
N ILE A 219 -11.45 17.33 -0.46
CA ILE A 219 -12.23 18.42 0.16
C ILE A 219 -12.32 19.63 -0.78
N ALA A 220 -11.23 19.99 -1.46
CA ALA A 220 -11.23 21.06 -2.47
C ALA A 220 -12.12 20.72 -3.69
N GLY A 221 -12.19 19.43 -4.04
CA GLY A 221 -13.07 18.88 -5.07
C GLY A 221 -14.54 18.75 -4.65
N GLY A 222 -14.88 19.05 -3.39
CA GLY A 222 -16.25 19.03 -2.88
C GLY A 222 -16.78 17.64 -2.48
N VAL A 223 -15.89 16.69 -2.21
CA VAL A 223 -16.20 15.35 -1.71
C VAL A 223 -16.08 15.28 -0.20
#